data_AF-A0A2N3DSA9-F1
#
_entry.id   AF-A0A2N3DSA9-F1
#
_cell.length_a   1.000
_cell.length_b   1.000
_cell.length_c   1.000
_cell.angle_alpha   90.00
_cell.angle_beta   90.00
_cell.angle_gamma   90.00
#
_symmetry.space_group_name_H-M   'P 1'
#
loop_
_entity.id
_entity.type
_entity.pdbx_description
1 polymer ?
#
loop_
_entity_poly.entity_id
_entity_poly.type
_entity_poly.pdbx_seq_one_letter_code
_entity_poly.pdbx_strand_id
1 'polypeptide(L)'
;MASPKFHRMLKRIASAWTALAATYFMWEALSYRGLFSRLAEFQIAKFGAYAPLLTFLVLVAVAVVPALLLLWFVTRGQTNLTGQIDEVAVRIGQARRIRAVLTVVGATVLAVAVGFAAYAIWFLPSQSGNLQTIAISDVGTITINEGPARLVGGELGTIIFFGQDWYIGKDRMAFAPYRPSAAGDGLARVFVELEAEDRDKLKNIGQRPAWSGVIVEGGLPGTARALFSSIGVGVAEPHYTLYRTEYDLKIRYWLQAIQWAMLAGFIGLIVLFQVRKIRRLEQDRDEHIG
;
A
#
# COMPACT_ATOMS: atom_id res chain seq x y z
N MET A 1 -16.11 -41.20 -9.54
CA MET A 1 -16.94 -40.00 -9.79
C MET A 1 -17.19 -39.29 -8.47
N ALA A 2 -16.61 -38.10 -8.25
CA ALA A 2 -16.85 -37.36 -7.02
C ALA A 2 -18.26 -36.72 -7.03
N SER A 3 -18.99 -36.80 -5.91
CA SER A 3 -20.38 -36.35 -5.85
C SER A 3 -20.52 -34.83 -6.12
N PRO A 4 -21.67 -34.37 -6.63
CA PRO A 4 -21.94 -32.94 -6.83
C PRO A 4 -21.99 -32.13 -5.50
N LYS A 5 -22.11 -32.81 -4.34
CA LYS A 5 -21.93 -32.19 -3.03
C LYS A 5 -20.44 -31.91 -2.73
N PHE A 6 -19.56 -32.86 -3.05
CA PHE A 6 -18.12 -32.72 -2.88
C PHE A 6 -17.55 -31.54 -3.68
N HIS A 7 -17.99 -31.35 -4.92
CA HIS A 7 -17.57 -30.22 -5.76
C HIS A 7 -17.99 -28.85 -5.20
N ARG A 8 -19.23 -28.75 -4.67
CA ARG A 8 -19.72 -27.52 -4.03
C ARG A 8 -18.95 -27.22 -2.75
N MET A 9 -18.62 -28.24 -1.99
CA MET A 9 -17.80 -28.12 -0.78
C MET A 9 -16.38 -27.65 -1.13
N LEU A 10 -15.74 -28.25 -2.13
CA LEU A 10 -14.38 -27.89 -2.55
C LEU A 10 -14.29 -26.45 -3.05
N LYS A 11 -15.31 -25.98 -3.81
CA LYS A 11 -15.42 -24.58 -4.22
C LYS A 11 -15.51 -23.62 -3.03
N ARG A 12 -16.33 -23.96 -2.03
CA ARG A 12 -16.44 -23.15 -0.80
C ARG A 12 -15.12 -23.11 -0.03
N ILE A 13 -14.43 -24.25 0.08
CA ILE A 13 -13.13 -24.33 0.75
C ILE A 13 -12.08 -23.48 0.01
N ALA A 14 -12.01 -23.59 -1.33
CA ALA A 14 -11.09 -22.79 -2.14
C ALA A 14 -11.37 -21.28 -2.03
N SER A 15 -12.64 -20.88 -2.02
CA SER A 15 -13.03 -19.48 -1.80
C SER A 15 -12.70 -19.00 -0.38
N ALA A 16 -13.00 -19.80 0.64
CA ALA A 16 -12.68 -19.47 2.03
C ALA A 16 -11.16 -19.35 2.25
N TRP A 17 -10.38 -20.24 1.65
CA TRP A 17 -8.92 -20.18 1.66
C TRP A 17 -8.40 -18.91 1.01
N THR A 18 -8.93 -18.55 -0.16
CA THR A 18 -8.53 -17.33 -0.87
C THR A 18 -8.84 -16.08 -0.05
N ALA A 19 -10.03 -16.01 0.56
CA ALA A 19 -10.40 -14.91 1.44
C ALA A 19 -9.49 -14.83 2.66
N LEU A 20 -9.23 -15.97 3.32
CA LEU A 20 -8.38 -16.04 4.50
C LEU A 20 -6.93 -15.63 4.19
N ALA A 21 -6.37 -16.11 3.08
CA ALA A 21 -5.03 -15.71 2.63
C ALA A 21 -4.95 -14.21 2.32
N ALA A 22 -5.95 -13.67 1.60
CA ALA A 22 -5.99 -12.25 1.29
C ALA A 22 -6.10 -11.39 2.55
N THR A 23 -6.98 -11.75 3.50
CA THR A 23 -7.13 -11.04 4.78
C THR A 23 -5.85 -11.12 5.61
N TYR A 24 -5.21 -12.29 5.67
CA TYR A 24 -3.95 -12.48 6.39
C TYR A 24 -2.84 -11.59 5.83
N PHE A 25 -2.62 -11.60 4.51
CA PHE A 25 -1.59 -10.75 3.90
C PHE A 25 -1.94 -9.28 3.93
N MET A 26 -3.23 -8.91 3.95
CA MET A 26 -3.65 -7.54 4.16
C MET A 26 -3.26 -7.07 5.57
N TRP A 27 -3.50 -7.90 6.59
CA TRP A 27 -3.08 -7.60 7.96
C TRP A 27 -1.55 -7.52 8.10
N GLU A 28 -0.79 -8.42 7.47
CA GLU A 28 0.68 -8.34 7.43
C GLU A 28 1.17 -7.06 6.74
N ALA A 29 0.54 -6.67 5.63
CA ALA A 29 0.89 -5.47 4.87
C ALA A 29 0.64 -4.20 5.68
N LEU A 30 -0.52 -4.10 6.34
CA LEU A 30 -0.87 -2.96 7.20
C LEU A 30 0.02 -2.87 8.43
N SER A 31 0.39 -4.01 9.01
CA SER A 31 1.24 -4.06 10.20
C SER A 31 2.74 -3.98 9.87
N TYR A 32 3.11 -4.02 8.59
CA TYR A 32 4.48 -4.16 8.10
C TYR A 32 5.24 -5.29 8.82
N ARG A 33 4.72 -6.52 8.75
CA ARG A 33 5.29 -7.69 9.46
C ARG A 33 5.34 -8.93 8.58
N GLY A 34 6.06 -9.95 9.04
CA GLY A 34 6.00 -11.30 8.50
C GLY A 34 6.62 -11.46 7.11
N LEU A 35 5.94 -12.18 6.23
CA LEU A 35 6.43 -12.44 4.86
C LEU A 35 6.37 -11.18 4.01
N PHE A 36 5.36 -10.32 4.23
CA PHE A 36 5.27 -9.03 3.55
C PHE A 36 6.49 -8.15 3.82
N SER A 37 6.90 -7.99 5.10
CA SER A 37 8.05 -7.14 5.43
C SER A 37 9.34 -7.71 4.86
N ARG A 38 9.56 -9.03 4.92
CA ARG A 38 10.75 -9.66 4.35
C ARG A 38 10.85 -9.50 2.83
N LEU A 39 9.74 -9.64 2.11
CA LEU A 39 9.74 -9.45 0.66
C LEU A 39 9.93 -7.98 0.29
N ALA A 40 9.32 -7.07 1.05
CA ALA A 40 9.52 -5.63 0.90
C ALA A 40 10.99 -5.25 1.16
N GLU A 41 11.59 -5.73 2.25
CA GLU A 41 13.00 -5.53 2.59
C GLU A 41 13.93 -6.10 1.53
N PHE A 42 13.65 -7.29 1.00
CA PHE A 42 14.41 -7.85 -0.12
C PHE A 42 14.33 -6.97 -1.39
N GLN A 43 13.12 -6.49 -1.73
CA GLN A 43 12.95 -5.57 -2.86
C GLN A 43 13.73 -4.28 -2.65
N ILE A 44 13.68 -3.71 -1.45
CA ILE A 44 14.43 -2.51 -1.08
C ILE A 44 15.94 -2.76 -1.16
N ALA A 45 16.43 -3.88 -0.64
CA ALA A 45 17.84 -4.21 -0.65
C ALA A 45 18.38 -4.40 -2.07
N LYS A 46 17.59 -4.97 -2.97
CA LYS A 46 18.03 -5.28 -4.34
C LYS A 46 17.77 -4.16 -5.36
N PHE A 47 16.66 -3.45 -5.21
CA PHE A 47 16.19 -2.46 -6.19
C PHE A 47 16.12 -1.05 -5.64
N GLY A 48 16.47 -0.84 -4.36
CA GLY A 48 16.40 0.47 -3.70
C GLY A 48 14.98 0.95 -3.41
N ALA A 49 13.96 0.18 -3.77
CA ALA A 49 12.54 0.54 -3.69
C ALA A 49 11.67 -0.72 -3.61
N TYR A 50 10.41 -0.58 -3.20
CA TYR A 50 9.43 -1.66 -3.26
C TYR A 50 8.06 -1.16 -3.72
N ALA A 51 7.27 -2.06 -4.29
CA ALA A 51 5.90 -1.79 -4.70
C ALA A 51 4.95 -2.52 -3.73
N PRO A 52 4.31 -1.81 -2.78
CA PRO A 52 3.49 -2.43 -1.73
C PRO A 52 2.33 -3.26 -2.31
N LEU A 53 1.62 -2.70 -3.30
CA LEU A 53 0.50 -3.38 -3.96
C LEU A 53 0.97 -4.62 -4.72
N LEU A 54 2.08 -4.52 -5.46
CA LEU A 54 2.64 -5.67 -6.20
C LEU A 54 3.06 -6.77 -5.23
N THR A 55 3.72 -6.40 -4.12
CA THR A 55 4.16 -7.33 -3.08
C THR A 55 2.98 -8.06 -2.46
N PHE A 56 1.92 -7.34 -2.11
CA PHE A 56 0.66 -7.92 -1.64
C PHE A 56 0.05 -8.86 -2.69
N LEU A 57 -0.10 -8.40 -3.94
CA LEU A 57 -0.70 -9.20 -5.01
C LEU A 57 0.08 -10.47 -5.31
N VAL A 58 1.42 -10.41 -5.29
CA VAL A 58 2.29 -11.59 -5.48
C VAL A 58 2.09 -12.59 -4.34
N LEU A 59 2.09 -12.13 -3.09
CA LEU A 59 1.89 -13.02 -1.93
C LEU A 59 0.51 -13.68 -1.96
N VAL A 60 -0.54 -12.91 -2.25
CA VAL A 60 -1.90 -13.45 -2.42
C VAL A 60 -1.96 -14.41 -3.60
N ALA A 61 -1.39 -14.05 -4.75
CA ALA A 61 -1.41 -14.91 -5.94
C ALA A 61 -0.74 -16.25 -5.66
N VAL A 62 0.44 -16.26 -5.05
CA VAL A 62 1.18 -17.47 -4.67
C VAL A 62 0.35 -18.31 -3.68
N ALA A 63 -0.25 -17.69 -2.67
CA ALA A 63 -1.06 -18.39 -1.67
C ALA A 63 -2.39 -18.93 -2.22
N VAL A 64 -2.88 -18.38 -3.34
CA VAL A 64 -4.09 -18.83 -4.03
C VAL A 64 -3.81 -19.96 -5.02
N VAL A 65 -2.55 -20.18 -5.45
CA VAL A 65 -2.17 -21.28 -6.36
C VAL A 65 -2.68 -22.66 -5.89
N PRO A 66 -2.54 -23.08 -4.62
CA PRO A 66 -3.06 -24.37 -4.16
C PRO A 66 -4.59 -24.51 -4.34
N ALA A 67 -5.33 -23.43 -4.11
CA ALA A 67 -6.79 -23.41 -4.28
C ALA A 67 -7.18 -23.49 -5.77
N LEU A 68 -6.43 -22.80 -6.65
CA LEU A 68 -6.63 -22.88 -8.10
C LEU A 68 -6.27 -24.27 -8.66
N LEU A 69 -5.18 -24.88 -8.18
CA LEU A 69 -4.80 -26.24 -8.54
C LEU A 69 -5.86 -27.26 -8.14
N LEU A 70 -6.36 -27.19 -6.89
CA LEU A 70 -7.46 -28.04 -6.42
C LEU A 70 -8.70 -27.91 -7.30
N LEU A 71 -9.07 -26.69 -7.67
CA LEU A 71 -10.20 -26.46 -8.57
C LEU A 71 -9.94 -27.01 -9.98
N TRP A 72 -8.74 -26.80 -10.51
CA TRP A 72 -8.36 -27.27 -11.84
C TRP A 72 -8.37 -28.79 -11.97
N PHE A 73 -7.82 -29.52 -11.01
CA PHE A 73 -7.84 -31.00 -11.01
C PHE A 73 -9.26 -31.57 -10.98
N VAL A 74 -10.18 -30.88 -10.30
CA VAL A 74 -11.56 -31.33 -10.14
C VAL A 74 -12.42 -30.97 -11.36
N THR A 75 -12.16 -29.84 -12.04
CA THR A 75 -12.94 -29.43 -13.22
C THR A 75 -12.48 -30.08 -14.53
N ARG A 76 -11.24 -30.56 -14.63
CA ARG A 76 -10.69 -31.19 -15.85
C ARG A 76 -11.44 -32.45 -16.29
N GLY A 77 -12.23 -33.08 -15.41
CA GLY A 77 -12.95 -34.33 -15.66
C GLY A 77 -14.40 -34.18 -16.14
N GLN A 78 -14.93 -32.98 -16.37
CA GLN A 78 -16.38 -32.75 -16.59
C GLN A 78 -16.76 -32.09 -17.92
N THR A 79 -15.83 -31.81 -18.82
CA THR A 79 -16.07 -31.04 -20.05
C THR A 79 -16.92 -31.74 -21.14
N ASN A 80 -17.44 -32.95 -20.93
CA ASN A 80 -17.97 -33.76 -22.04
C ASN A 80 -19.49 -34.07 -22.02
N LEU A 81 -20.34 -33.50 -21.15
CA LEU A 81 -21.67 -34.12 -20.91
C LEU A 81 -22.92 -33.21 -20.81
N THR A 82 -22.90 -31.93 -21.18
CA THR A 82 -24.12 -31.10 -21.03
C THR A 82 -24.46 -30.34 -22.31
N GLY A 83 -25.67 -30.58 -22.85
CA GLY A 83 -26.15 -30.09 -24.13
C GLY A 83 -26.15 -28.56 -24.30
N GLN A 84 -26.00 -28.14 -25.56
CA GLN A 84 -25.73 -26.75 -25.99
C GLN A 84 -26.72 -25.69 -25.46
N ILE A 85 -28.00 -26.01 -25.25
CA ILE A 85 -29.03 -25.01 -24.87
C ILE A 85 -29.03 -24.73 -23.36
N ASP A 86 -28.86 -25.76 -22.51
CA ASP A 86 -28.66 -25.61 -21.06
C ASP A 86 -27.30 -24.96 -20.74
N GLU A 87 -26.30 -25.19 -21.59
CA GLU A 87 -24.96 -24.65 -21.42
C GLU A 87 -24.93 -23.12 -21.55
N VAL A 88 -25.70 -22.54 -22.48
CA VAL A 88 -25.78 -21.08 -22.67
C VAL A 88 -26.45 -20.40 -21.47
N ALA A 89 -27.57 -20.93 -20.98
CA ALA A 89 -28.27 -20.38 -19.82
C ALA A 89 -27.39 -20.44 -18.53
N VAL A 90 -26.68 -21.55 -18.32
CA VAL A 90 -25.73 -21.70 -17.20
C VAL A 90 -24.56 -20.74 -17.34
N ARG A 91 -24.01 -20.54 -18.55
CA ARG A 91 -22.92 -19.59 -18.82
C ARG A 91 -23.35 -18.14 -18.58
N ILE A 92 -24.56 -17.75 -18.98
CA ILE A 92 -25.13 -16.41 -18.70
C ILE A 92 -25.29 -16.21 -17.18
N GLY A 93 -25.83 -17.20 -16.46
CA GLY A 93 -25.99 -17.14 -15.00
C GLY A 93 -24.66 -17.01 -14.26
N GLN A 94 -23.62 -17.75 -14.69
CA GLN A 94 -22.26 -17.62 -14.16
C GLN A 94 -21.64 -16.25 -14.46
N ALA A 95 -21.79 -15.75 -15.69
CA ALA A 95 -21.29 -14.43 -16.07
C ALA A 95 -21.96 -13.31 -15.26
N ARG A 96 -23.27 -13.39 -14.99
CA ARG A 96 -23.96 -12.43 -14.11
C ARG A 96 -23.43 -12.46 -12.67
N ARG A 97 -23.13 -13.65 -12.13
CA ARG A 97 -22.52 -13.78 -10.79
C ARG A 97 -21.11 -13.21 -10.75
N ILE A 98 -20.27 -13.53 -11.74
CA ILE A 98 -18.91 -12.98 -11.83
C ILE A 98 -18.97 -11.47 -11.96
N ARG A 99 -19.88 -10.92 -12.77
CA ARG A 99 -20.12 -9.48 -12.85
C ARG A 99 -20.46 -8.89 -11.49
N ALA A 100 -21.43 -9.45 -10.77
CA ALA A 100 -21.83 -8.95 -9.46
C ALA A 100 -20.64 -8.92 -8.47
N VAL A 101 -19.84 -10.00 -8.43
CA VAL A 101 -18.64 -10.07 -7.58
C VAL A 101 -17.62 -9.00 -8.00
N LEU A 102 -17.32 -8.88 -9.30
CA LEU A 102 -16.36 -7.88 -9.79
C LEU A 102 -16.84 -6.45 -9.54
N THR A 103 -18.13 -6.17 -9.65
CA THR A 103 -18.69 -4.85 -9.32
C THR A 103 -18.53 -4.54 -7.84
N VAL A 104 -18.81 -5.50 -6.94
CA VAL A 104 -18.62 -5.32 -5.50
C VAL A 104 -17.15 -5.08 -5.17
N VAL A 105 -16.25 -5.93 -5.69
CA VAL A 105 -14.80 -5.78 -5.48
C VAL A 105 -14.29 -4.46 -6.03
N GLY A 106 -14.70 -4.08 -7.25
CA GLY A 106 -14.35 -2.80 -7.85
C GLY A 106 -14.83 -1.61 -7.04
N ALA A 107 -16.06 -1.68 -6.50
CA ALA A 107 -16.60 -0.64 -5.62
C ALA A 107 -15.82 -0.54 -4.29
N THR A 108 -15.44 -1.68 -3.69
CA THR A 108 -14.60 -1.70 -2.48
C THR A 108 -13.23 -1.09 -2.73
N VAL A 109 -12.56 -1.47 -3.83
CA VAL A 109 -11.25 -0.93 -4.21
C VAL A 109 -11.35 0.58 -4.47
N LEU A 110 -12.41 1.04 -5.13
CA LEU A 110 -12.66 2.46 -5.33
C LEU A 110 -12.89 3.19 -4.00
N ALA A 111 -13.66 2.61 -3.08
CA ALA A 111 -13.90 3.19 -1.76
C ALA A 111 -12.59 3.34 -0.96
N VAL A 112 -11.67 2.37 -1.06
CA VAL A 112 -10.32 2.46 -0.47
C VAL A 112 -9.53 3.62 -1.10
N ALA A 113 -9.55 3.76 -2.43
CA ALA A 113 -8.89 4.87 -3.12
C ALA A 113 -9.42 6.23 -2.64
N VAL A 114 -10.74 6.38 -2.55
CA VAL A 114 -11.40 7.58 -2.03
C VAL A 114 -11.04 7.81 -0.56
N GLY A 115 -10.97 6.75 0.25
CA GLY A 115 -10.54 6.84 1.64
C GLY A 115 -9.13 7.40 1.80
N PHE A 116 -8.17 6.95 1.00
CA PHE A 116 -6.81 7.51 1.00
C PHE A 116 -6.78 8.98 0.56
N ALA A 117 -7.52 9.34 -0.49
CA ALA A 117 -7.62 10.72 -0.93
C ALA A 117 -8.26 11.62 0.15
N ALA A 118 -9.38 11.17 0.74
CA ALA A 118 -10.07 11.86 1.83
C ALA A 118 -9.16 12.04 3.05
N TYR A 119 -8.42 10.99 3.44
CA TYR A 119 -7.45 11.07 4.53
C TYR A 119 -6.35 12.10 4.23
N ALA A 120 -5.80 12.09 3.01
CA ALA A 120 -4.77 13.03 2.61
C ALA A 120 -5.23 14.50 2.58
N ILE A 121 -6.52 14.73 2.30
CA ILE A 121 -7.11 16.07 2.22
C ILE A 121 -7.53 16.58 3.60
N TRP A 122 -8.15 15.74 4.43
CA TRP A 122 -8.83 16.18 5.65
C TRP A 122 -8.09 15.86 6.96
N PHE A 123 -7.26 14.82 7.01
CA PHE A 123 -6.63 14.37 8.25
C PHE A 123 -5.15 14.73 8.34
N LEU A 124 -4.45 14.88 7.21
CA LEU A 124 -3.04 15.27 7.23
C LEU A 124 -2.90 16.77 7.51
N PRO A 125 -1.96 17.15 8.40
CA PRO A 125 -1.69 18.55 8.68
C PRO A 125 -1.20 19.27 7.42
N SER A 126 -1.66 20.50 7.27
CA SER A 126 -1.23 21.41 6.21
C SER A 126 -0.18 22.39 6.73
N GLN A 127 0.44 23.14 5.82
CA GLN A 127 1.34 24.24 6.20
C GLN A 127 0.60 25.48 6.74
N SER A 128 -0.73 25.48 6.74
CA SER A 128 -1.54 26.61 7.22
C SER A 128 -1.75 26.53 8.73
N GLY A 129 -1.23 27.52 9.49
CA GLY A 129 -1.42 27.58 10.94
C GLY A 129 -0.34 28.41 11.63
N ASN A 130 -0.34 28.38 12.97
CA ASN A 130 0.68 29.03 13.77
C ASN A 130 1.97 28.21 13.77
N LEU A 131 3.06 28.80 13.29
CA LEU A 131 4.37 28.17 13.28
C LEU A 131 4.87 27.94 14.71
N GLN A 132 4.99 26.68 15.13
CA GLN A 132 5.52 26.32 16.44
C GLN A 132 7.05 26.24 16.39
N THR A 133 7.76 26.98 17.25
CA THR A 133 9.22 26.80 17.41
C THR A 133 9.49 25.83 18.55
N ILE A 134 10.22 24.75 18.26
CA ILE A 134 10.50 23.66 19.19
C ILE A 134 12.02 23.55 19.32
N ALA A 135 12.53 23.75 20.54
CA ALA A 135 13.91 23.42 20.85
C ALA A 135 14.04 21.91 21.02
N ILE A 136 15.05 21.30 20.40
CA ILE A 136 15.21 19.84 20.42
C ILE A 136 15.48 19.31 21.83
N SER A 137 16.06 20.14 22.71
CA SER A 137 16.28 19.86 24.13
C SER A 137 14.99 19.61 24.90
N ASP A 138 13.89 20.18 24.43
CA ASP A 138 12.60 20.17 25.12
C ASP A 138 11.70 19.04 24.60
N VAL A 139 12.16 18.30 23.59
CA VAL A 139 11.38 17.20 23.01
C VAL A 139 11.30 16.04 24.00
N GLY A 140 10.08 15.76 24.44
CA GLY A 140 9.79 14.77 25.48
C GLY A 140 9.38 15.37 26.81
N THR A 141 9.55 16.67 27.02
CA THR A 141 8.99 17.42 28.15
C THR A 141 7.78 18.23 27.73
N ILE A 142 7.75 18.72 26.48
CA ILE A 142 6.61 19.42 25.89
C ILE A 142 5.76 18.48 25.02
N THR A 143 4.45 18.75 24.96
CA THR A 143 3.55 18.16 23.97
C THR A 143 3.75 18.84 22.62
N ILE A 144 4.04 18.07 21.58
CA ILE A 144 4.20 18.55 20.21
C ILE A 144 2.86 18.44 19.49
N ASN A 145 2.37 19.55 18.95
CA ASN A 145 1.16 19.55 18.12
C ASN A 145 1.56 19.35 16.65
N GLU A 146 0.79 18.54 15.93
CA GLU A 146 0.99 18.37 14.48
C GLU A 146 0.68 19.66 13.72
N GLY A 147 1.46 19.95 12.67
CA GLY A 147 1.31 21.19 11.90
C GLY A 147 2.63 21.89 11.56
N PRO A 148 2.60 23.17 11.18
CA PRO A 148 3.80 23.91 10.82
C PRO A 148 4.71 24.10 12.04
N ALA A 149 5.95 23.62 11.93
CA ALA A 149 6.92 23.65 13.02
C ALA A 149 8.32 24.07 12.54
N ARG A 150 9.09 24.63 13.48
CA ARG A 150 10.49 25.02 13.33
C ARG A 150 11.31 24.38 14.46
N LEU A 151 12.19 23.46 14.13
CA LEU A 151 13.10 22.80 15.06
C LEU A 151 14.40 23.60 15.17
N VAL A 152 14.91 23.79 16.40
CA VAL A 152 16.15 24.54 16.67
C VAL A 152 17.05 23.83 17.68
N GLY A 153 18.35 24.11 17.63
CA GLY A 153 19.33 23.71 18.66
C GLY A 153 19.74 22.23 18.66
N GLY A 154 19.66 21.56 17.51
CA GLY A 154 20.03 20.14 17.37
C GLY A 154 21.00 19.88 16.24
N GLU A 155 21.44 18.63 16.19
CA GLU A 155 22.39 18.11 15.21
C GLU A 155 21.74 17.01 14.40
N LEU A 156 22.07 16.98 13.11
CA LEU A 156 21.71 15.88 12.22
C LEU A 156 22.63 14.70 12.52
N GLY A 157 22.05 13.55 12.80
CA GLY A 157 22.77 12.28 12.84
C GLY A 157 22.86 11.65 11.45
N THR A 158 23.03 10.32 11.43
CA THR A 158 23.23 9.57 10.19
C THR A 158 22.07 9.74 9.21
N ILE A 159 22.39 10.22 8.01
CA ILE A 159 21.42 10.40 6.93
C ILE A 159 21.16 9.04 6.29
N ILE A 160 19.90 8.64 6.23
CA ILE A 160 19.45 7.51 5.40
C ILE A 160 18.78 8.04 4.15
N PHE A 161 19.06 7.38 3.04
CA PHE A 161 18.36 7.62 1.78
C PHE A 161 17.23 6.62 1.67
N PHE A 162 16.03 7.15 1.53
CA PHE A 162 14.83 6.41 1.20
C PHE A 162 14.36 6.82 -0.19
N GLY A 163 14.68 6.00 -1.19
CA GLY A 163 14.10 6.13 -2.52
C GLY A 163 12.91 5.20 -2.67
N GLN A 164 11.84 5.66 -3.31
CA GLN A 164 10.94 4.74 -3.98
C GLN A 164 11.06 5.04 -5.47
N ASP A 165 12.00 4.36 -6.14
CA ASP A 165 12.19 4.50 -7.58
C ASP A 165 10.90 4.04 -8.29
N TRP A 166 10.10 5.02 -8.75
CA TRP A 166 8.90 4.78 -9.55
C TRP A 166 9.19 5.10 -11.02
N TYR A 167 8.51 4.39 -11.93
CA TYR A 167 8.62 4.61 -13.38
C TYR A 167 8.25 6.03 -13.87
N ILE A 168 7.63 6.86 -13.00
CA ILE A 168 7.09 8.19 -13.33
C ILE A 168 7.86 9.33 -12.61
N GLY A 169 8.83 9.02 -11.75
CA GLY A 169 9.64 10.05 -11.07
C GLY A 169 10.66 9.49 -10.08
N LYS A 170 11.78 10.20 -9.89
CA LYS A 170 12.78 9.93 -8.86
C LYS A 170 12.43 10.69 -7.60
N ASP A 171 11.54 10.15 -6.78
CA ASP A 171 11.27 10.71 -5.46
C ASP A 171 12.19 10.02 -4.45
N ARG A 172 13.38 10.60 -4.30
CA ARG A 172 14.32 10.23 -3.26
C ARG A 172 14.09 11.19 -2.10
N MET A 173 13.76 10.63 -0.95
CA MET A 173 13.67 11.36 0.30
C MET A 173 14.84 10.93 1.17
N ALA A 174 15.47 11.88 1.84
CA ALA A 174 16.48 11.57 2.83
C ALA A 174 15.91 11.89 4.21
N PHE A 175 16.16 11.03 5.19
CA PHE A 175 15.78 11.29 6.57
C PHE A 175 17.02 11.23 7.44
N ALA A 176 17.07 12.10 8.44
CA ALA A 176 18.10 12.08 9.45
C ALA A 176 17.48 12.26 10.83
N PRO A 177 17.98 11.55 11.85
CA PRO A 177 17.58 11.83 13.21
C PRO A 177 18.10 13.22 13.59
N TYR A 178 17.27 14.01 14.26
CA TYR A 178 17.65 15.31 14.77
C TYR A 178 17.65 15.23 16.30
N ARG A 179 18.81 15.41 16.90
CA ARG A 179 19.04 15.19 18.34
C ARG A 179 19.72 16.40 18.99
N PRO A 180 19.58 16.61 20.31
CA PRO A 180 20.42 17.58 21.01
C PRO A 180 21.90 17.20 20.86
N SER A 181 22.80 18.18 20.66
CA SER A 181 24.26 17.95 20.53
C SER A 181 24.86 17.12 21.67
N ALA A 182 24.25 17.18 22.87
CA ALA A 182 24.72 16.47 24.05
C ALA A 182 24.13 15.05 24.23
N ALA A 183 23.23 14.60 23.37
CA ALA A 183 22.37 13.43 23.64
C ALA A 183 22.99 12.06 23.28
N GLY A 184 24.18 12.00 22.67
CA GLY A 184 24.80 10.73 22.27
C GLY A 184 23.95 9.87 21.31
N ASP A 185 24.32 8.59 21.16
CA ASP A 185 23.67 7.63 20.25
C ASP A 185 22.34 7.03 20.77
N GLY A 186 21.65 7.72 21.69
CA GLY A 186 20.38 7.28 22.26
C GLY A 186 19.21 7.22 21.25
N LEU A 187 18.05 6.72 21.69
CA LEU A 187 16.85 6.61 20.84
C LEU A 187 16.46 7.99 20.26
N ALA A 188 16.32 8.08 18.94
CA ALA A 188 15.89 9.29 18.25
C ALA A 188 14.36 9.43 18.33
N ARG A 189 13.88 10.60 18.77
CA ARG A 189 12.45 10.97 18.80
C ARG A 189 12.03 11.84 17.63
N VAL A 190 12.95 12.59 17.02
CA VAL A 190 12.64 13.53 15.94
C VAL A 190 13.48 13.19 14.72
N PHE A 191 12.85 13.20 13.57
CA PHE A 191 13.47 12.97 12.28
C PHE A 191 13.16 14.15 11.37
N VAL A 192 14.13 14.55 10.56
CA VAL A 192 13.99 15.65 9.61
C VAL A 192 14.15 15.09 8.20
N GLU A 193 13.22 15.46 7.33
CA GLU A 193 13.36 15.22 5.91
C GLU A 193 14.37 16.20 5.29
N LEU A 194 15.32 15.65 4.54
CA LEU A 194 16.35 16.37 3.82
C LEU A 194 16.08 16.29 2.32
N GLU A 195 16.40 17.37 1.62
CA GLU A 195 16.31 17.47 0.17
C GLU A 195 17.34 16.55 -0.48
N ALA A 196 16.88 15.45 -1.11
CA ALA A 196 17.74 14.45 -1.72
C ALA A 196 17.82 14.58 -3.24
N GLU A 197 18.15 15.79 -3.72
CA GLU A 197 18.52 15.98 -5.14
C GLU A 197 19.82 15.24 -5.49
N ASP A 198 20.82 15.21 -4.59
CA ASP A 198 22.10 14.55 -4.82
C ASP A 198 22.82 14.15 -3.52
N ARG A 199 23.49 12.98 -3.51
CA ARG A 199 24.26 12.49 -2.35
C ARG A 199 25.41 13.45 -2.01
N ASP A 200 26.01 14.07 -3.02
CA ASP A 200 27.14 14.98 -2.82
C ASP A 200 26.71 16.39 -2.37
N LYS A 201 25.49 16.83 -2.70
CA LYS A 201 24.90 18.05 -2.11
C LYS A 201 24.59 17.86 -0.63
N LEU A 202 24.15 16.66 -0.23
CA LEU A 202 23.81 16.33 1.17
C LEU A 202 25.03 16.24 2.09
N LYS A 203 26.20 15.83 1.58
CA LYS A 203 27.46 15.88 2.34
C LYS A 203 27.84 17.30 2.78
N ASN A 204 27.36 18.32 2.04
CA ASN A 204 27.61 19.73 2.30
C ASN A 204 26.43 20.45 2.95
N ILE A 205 25.32 19.75 3.27
CA ILE A 205 24.30 20.30 4.15
C ILE A 205 24.88 20.27 5.57
N GLY A 206 25.65 21.32 5.87
CA GLY A 206 26.12 21.60 7.22
C GLY A 206 24.94 21.73 8.19
N GLN A 207 25.23 21.59 9.49
CA GLN A 207 24.26 21.82 10.56
C GLN A 207 23.55 23.17 10.32
N ARG A 208 22.28 23.12 9.92
CA ARG A 208 21.46 24.32 9.84
C ARG A 208 21.05 24.69 11.27
N PRO A 209 21.07 25.99 11.63
CA PRO A 209 20.67 26.43 12.98
C PRO A 209 19.19 26.15 13.26
N ALA A 210 18.39 25.98 12.21
CA ALA A 210 16.99 25.63 12.31
C ALA A 210 16.51 24.83 11.08
N TRP A 211 15.53 23.96 11.31
CA TRP A 211 14.78 23.25 10.28
C TRP A 211 13.31 23.64 10.37
N SER A 212 12.66 23.92 9.24
CA SER A 212 11.25 24.31 9.20
C SER A 212 10.48 23.42 8.24
N GLY A 213 9.23 23.10 8.60
CA GLY A 213 8.41 22.18 7.82
C GLY A 213 7.09 21.88 8.50
N VAL A 214 6.49 20.74 8.16
CA VAL A 214 5.27 20.21 8.79
C VAL A 214 5.67 19.02 9.67
N ILE A 215 5.41 19.12 10.98
CA ILE A 215 5.66 18.04 11.93
C ILE A 215 4.44 17.13 12.03
N VAL A 216 4.69 15.82 12.02
CA VAL A 216 3.66 14.78 12.11
C VAL A 216 4.13 13.70 13.07
N GLU A 217 3.24 13.22 13.94
CA GLU A 217 3.51 12.09 14.82
C GLU A 217 3.46 10.77 14.02
N GLY A 218 4.41 9.87 14.27
CA GLY A 218 4.44 8.58 13.56
C GLY A 218 4.71 8.70 12.06
N GLY A 219 5.10 9.89 11.58
CA GLY A 219 5.25 10.18 10.15
C GLY A 219 6.41 9.45 9.49
N LEU A 220 7.27 8.75 10.23
CA LEU A 220 8.44 8.10 9.66
C LEU A 220 8.03 6.80 8.95
N PRO A 221 8.38 6.62 7.66
CA PRO A 221 8.02 5.41 6.92
C PRO A 221 8.52 4.13 7.62
N GLY A 222 7.72 3.07 7.63
CA GLY A 222 8.11 1.79 8.25
C GLY A 222 9.44 1.23 7.73
N THR A 223 9.72 1.46 6.44
CA THR A 223 11.00 1.15 5.79
C THR A 223 12.16 1.97 6.34
N ALA A 224 11.97 3.27 6.56
CA ALA A 224 12.97 4.15 7.16
C ALA A 224 13.27 3.73 8.60
N ARG A 225 12.25 3.33 9.36
CA ARG A 225 12.42 2.75 10.71
C ARG A 225 13.29 1.48 10.70
N ALA A 226 13.05 0.58 9.75
CA ALA A 226 13.86 -0.64 9.59
C ALA A 226 15.32 -0.31 9.21
N LEU A 227 15.53 0.66 8.32
CA LEU A 227 16.88 1.12 7.94
C LEU A 227 17.62 1.78 9.10
N PHE A 228 16.94 2.60 9.91
CA PHE A 228 17.55 3.18 11.11
C PHE A 228 17.92 2.10 12.13
N SER A 229 17.01 1.15 12.37
CA SER A 229 17.28 0.02 13.25
C SER A 229 18.49 -0.81 12.80
N SER A 230 18.67 -1.04 11.50
CA SER A 230 19.80 -1.82 10.97
C SER A 230 21.15 -1.12 11.10
N ILE A 231 21.17 0.22 11.18
CA ILE A 231 22.39 1.01 11.43
C ILE A 231 22.57 1.36 12.91
N GLY A 232 21.79 0.74 13.82
CA GLY A 232 21.89 0.96 15.27
C GLY A 232 21.22 2.23 15.79
N VAL A 233 20.51 2.97 14.93
CA VAL A 233 19.72 4.14 15.33
C VAL A 233 18.33 3.66 15.79
N GLY A 234 18.16 3.53 17.11
CA GLY A 234 16.85 3.18 17.66
C GLY A 234 15.85 4.33 17.56
N VAL A 235 14.59 4.02 17.22
CA VAL A 235 13.49 4.98 17.09
C VAL A 235 12.63 4.90 18.35
N ALA A 236 12.48 6.01 19.08
CA ALA A 236 11.62 6.06 20.27
C ALA A 236 10.13 6.14 19.91
N GLU A 237 9.24 5.73 20.81
CA GLU A 237 7.80 5.96 20.71
C GLU A 237 7.35 6.89 21.85
N PRO A 238 6.61 7.98 21.58
CA PRO A 238 6.25 8.50 20.24
C PRO A 238 7.47 9.09 19.50
N HIS A 239 7.42 9.07 18.16
CA HIS A 239 8.38 9.77 17.29
C HIS A 239 7.68 10.75 16.36
N TYR A 240 8.40 11.78 15.95
CA TYR A 240 7.92 12.85 15.09
C TYR A 240 8.79 12.98 13.86
N THR A 241 8.19 13.27 12.71
CA THR A 241 8.90 13.55 11.46
C THR A 241 8.55 14.94 10.97
N LEU A 242 9.56 15.76 10.75
CA LEU A 242 9.44 17.07 10.12
C LEU A 242 9.62 16.90 8.61
N TYR A 243 8.51 16.96 7.89
CA TYR A 243 8.48 16.99 6.43
C TYR A 243 8.77 18.39 5.93
N ARG A 244 9.54 18.51 4.84
CA ARG A 244 9.93 19.83 4.31
C ARG A 244 8.72 20.57 3.75
N THR A 245 7.89 19.86 2.99
CA THR A 245 6.68 20.42 2.40
C THR A 245 5.44 19.58 2.70
N GLU A 246 4.27 20.22 2.62
CA GLU A 246 2.99 19.51 2.63
C GLU A 246 2.90 18.49 1.49
N TYR A 247 3.50 18.81 0.34
CA TYR A 247 3.56 17.90 -0.80
C TYR A 247 4.32 16.61 -0.45
N ASP A 248 5.50 16.71 0.15
CA ASP A 248 6.35 15.57 0.52
C ASP A 248 5.63 14.62 1.52
N LEU A 249 4.80 15.18 2.40
CA LEU A 249 3.93 14.42 3.28
C LEU A 249 2.78 13.73 2.52
N LYS A 250 2.06 14.47 1.66
CA LYS A 250 0.82 14.01 1.02
C LYS A 250 1.04 13.11 -0.20
N ILE A 251 2.18 13.24 -0.90
CA ILE A 251 2.42 12.55 -2.18
C ILE A 251 2.29 11.04 -2.06
N ARG A 252 2.72 10.45 -0.94
CA ARG A 252 2.63 9.00 -0.70
C ARG A 252 1.18 8.51 -0.64
N TYR A 253 0.30 9.27 -0.01
CA TYR A 253 -1.11 8.94 0.10
C TYR A 253 -1.82 9.13 -1.25
N TRP A 254 -1.45 10.17 -2.00
CA TRP A 254 -1.93 10.37 -3.37
C TRP A 254 -1.51 9.24 -4.29
N LEU A 255 -0.27 8.75 -4.18
CA LEU A 255 0.20 7.62 -4.97
C LEU A 255 -0.55 6.33 -4.64
N GLN A 256 -0.85 6.09 -3.36
CA GLN A 256 -1.72 4.97 -2.99
C GLN A 256 -3.13 5.14 -3.58
N ALA A 257 -3.72 6.34 -3.47
CA ALA A 257 -5.02 6.62 -4.06
C ALA A 257 -5.04 6.38 -5.57
N ILE A 258 -4.00 6.82 -6.30
CA ILE A 258 -3.85 6.59 -7.75
C ILE A 258 -3.73 5.10 -8.06
N GLN A 259 -2.90 4.35 -7.34
CA GLN A 259 -2.73 2.91 -7.57
C GLN A 259 -4.05 2.15 -7.37
N TRP A 260 -4.78 2.44 -6.30
CA TRP A 260 -6.09 1.86 -6.04
C TRP A 260 -7.14 2.30 -7.07
N ALA A 261 -7.10 3.56 -7.53
CA ALA A 261 -7.98 4.06 -8.58
C ALA A 261 -7.70 3.38 -9.94
N MET A 262 -6.43 3.16 -10.30
CA MET A 262 -6.05 2.43 -11.51
C MET A 262 -6.57 0.98 -11.46
N LEU A 263 -6.41 0.31 -10.31
CA LEU A 263 -6.94 -1.04 -10.11
C LEU A 263 -8.47 -1.07 -10.22
N ALA A 264 -9.17 -0.10 -9.62
CA ALA A 264 -10.62 0.04 -9.73
C ALA A 264 -11.04 0.24 -11.20
N GLY A 265 -10.31 1.09 -11.94
CA GLY A 265 -10.53 1.32 -13.36
C GLY A 265 -10.34 0.05 -14.20
N PHE A 266 -9.30 -0.73 -13.91
CA PHE A 266 -9.05 -2.02 -14.58
C PHE A 266 -10.17 -3.03 -14.33
N ILE A 267 -10.64 -3.16 -13.07
CA ILE A 267 -11.78 -4.01 -12.74
C ILE A 267 -13.04 -3.51 -13.44
N GLY A 268 -13.27 -2.19 -13.47
CA GLY A 268 -14.36 -1.56 -14.20
C GLY A 268 -14.36 -1.91 -15.69
N LEU A 269 -13.18 -1.90 -16.33
CA LEU A 269 -13.04 -2.34 -17.73
C LEU A 269 -13.45 -3.81 -17.91
N ILE A 270 -13.02 -4.71 -17.03
CA ILE A 270 -13.41 -6.12 -17.09
C ILE A 270 -14.94 -6.27 -16.94
N VAL A 271 -15.55 -5.52 -16.01
CA VAL A 271 -17.01 -5.50 -15.83
C VAL A 271 -17.72 -5.03 -17.11
N LEU A 272 -17.22 -3.99 -17.78
CA LEU A 272 -17.77 -3.52 -19.06
C LEU A 272 -17.66 -4.58 -20.16
N PHE A 273 -16.53 -5.27 -20.28
CA PHE A 273 -16.38 -6.38 -21.21
C PHE A 273 -17.34 -7.54 -20.89
N GLN A 274 -17.56 -7.85 -19.61
CA GLN A 274 -18.55 -8.85 -19.20
C GLN A 274 -19.97 -8.45 -19.56
N VAL A 275 -20.35 -7.18 -19.38
CA VAL A 275 -21.67 -6.67 -19.80
C VAL A 275 -21.86 -6.85 -21.31
N ARG A 276 -20.87 -6.48 -22.11
CA ARG A 276 -20.92 -6.66 -23.57
C ARG A 276 -21.03 -8.14 -23.96
N LYS A 277 -20.27 -9.01 -23.30
CA LYS A 277 -20.30 -10.46 -23.56
C LYS A 277 -21.66 -11.08 -23.20
N ILE A 278 -22.24 -10.72 -22.05
CA ILE A 278 -23.56 -11.20 -21.64
C ILE A 278 -24.62 -10.74 -22.63
N ARG A 279 -24.60 -9.46 -23.06
CA ARG A 279 -25.55 -8.95 -24.05
C ARG A 279 -25.48 -9.69 -25.39
N ARG A 280 -24.28 -9.99 -25.89
CA ARG A 280 -24.10 -10.80 -27.11
C ARG A 280 -24.68 -12.20 -26.95
N LEU A 281 -24.38 -12.88 -25.85
CA LEU A 281 -24.91 -14.22 -25.58
C LEU A 281 -26.43 -14.26 -25.39
N GLU A 282 -27.02 -13.17 -24.88
CA GLU A 282 -28.48 -13.02 -24.78
C GLU A 282 -29.10 -12.84 -26.17
N GLN A 283 -28.50 -12.03 -27.06
CA GLN A 283 -28.93 -11.86 -28.45
C GLN A 283 -28.85 -13.17 -29.25
N ASP A 284 -27.70 -13.87 -29.21
CA ASP A 284 -27.50 -15.14 -29.93
C ASP A 284 -28.51 -16.21 -29.49
N ARG A 285 -28.89 -16.21 -28.21
CA ARG A 285 -29.88 -17.13 -27.66
C ARG A 285 -31.29 -16.81 -28.16
N ASP A 286 -31.66 -15.53 -28.19
CA ASP A 286 -33.00 -15.10 -28.60
C ASP A 286 -33.20 -15.31 -30.12
N GLU A 287 -32.14 -15.20 -30.94
CA GLU A 287 -32.15 -15.55 -32.38
C GLU A 287 -32.29 -17.05 -32.68
N HIS A 288 -31.88 -17.94 -31.77
CA HIS A 288 -32.00 -19.40 -31.95
C HIS A 288 -33.33 -19.98 -31.45
N ILE A 289 -34.11 -19.20 -30.70
CA ILE A 289 -35.39 -19.62 -30.11
C ILE A 289 -36.60 -19.03 -30.87
N GLY A 290 -36.41 -17.92 -31.61
CA GLY A 290 -37.43 -17.33 -32.50
C GLY A 290 -37.48 -17.98 -33.87
#